data_AF-A0A166N0D1-F1
#
_entry.id   AF-A0A166N0D1-F1
#
_cell.length_a   1.000
_cell.length_b   1.000
_cell.length_c   1.000
_cell.angle_alpha   90.00
_cell.angle_beta   90.00
_cell.angle_gamma   90.00
#
_symmetry.space_group_name_H-M   'P 1'
#
loop_
_entity.id
_entity.type
_entity.pdbx_description
1 polymer ?
#
loop_
_entity_poly.entity_id
_entity_poly.type
_entity_poly.pdbx_seq_one_letter_code
_entity_poly.pdbx_strand_id
1 'polypeptide(L)'
;TPRFACSQNEASLVVVLHVPAIRARDVEIIAQDTTLVVHVNPYFLRLVFEGTGGVVDDDESNARYDPSSGDLTITVSKQVKGESFPDLDLLPKLLAPEGSRDREQPPLIEVLDEEDAILQAAENDWQLPQQVAPVEELLTGQKQSYGFLNLHSGLFTHVAHAENDVNVLGLDIETLPASERSGKLRESEEKKWDEEYYMMDYIQDEEIRGIIEWEYPFRDDEFDEAEVLAQLRLPRREYLIDAGQARQLHVTLVSVLFSYFYDARATGRDPTSESAWTISALTPCFVALCTHATVRETVVASYRRALCYPLYRSFALCERVRADVGKVLGLGVKAVLRVLLEANAILAGHDVYYVYSKVWVEDYCVWIARHATAESLSALGREVGETEVGKGAVGWPLEELELAAKMAEADIDSDDE
;
A
#
# COMPACT_ATOMS: atom_id res chain seq x y z
N THR A 1 -2.72 -13.28 -16.88
CA THR A 1 -3.95 -12.48 -16.75
C THR A 1 -3.87 -11.33 -17.74
N PRO A 2 -4.85 -11.20 -18.64
CA PRO A 2 -4.89 -10.10 -19.60
C PRO A 2 -5.10 -8.76 -18.86
N ARG A 3 -4.77 -7.65 -19.53
CA ARG A 3 -5.19 -6.32 -19.05
C ARG A 3 -6.71 -6.23 -19.23
N PHE A 4 -7.41 -5.71 -18.25
CA PHE A 4 -8.86 -5.53 -18.33
C PHE A 4 -9.30 -4.23 -17.65
N ALA A 5 -10.48 -3.76 -18.03
CA ALA A 5 -11.19 -2.66 -17.40
C ALA A 5 -12.66 -3.06 -17.21
N CYS A 6 -13.22 -2.72 -16.05
CA CYS A 6 -14.62 -2.99 -15.72
C CYS A 6 -15.37 -1.66 -15.65
N SER A 7 -16.54 -1.60 -16.26
CA SER A 7 -17.45 -0.46 -16.21
C SER A 7 -18.89 -0.95 -16.13
N GLN A 8 -19.83 -0.07 -15.78
CA GLN A 8 -21.22 -0.47 -15.59
C GLN A 8 -22.20 0.59 -16.06
N ASN A 9 -23.38 0.11 -16.47
CA ASN A 9 -24.58 0.89 -16.75
C ASN A 9 -25.68 0.51 -15.74
N GLU A 10 -26.87 1.13 -15.85
CA GLU A 10 -28.02 0.78 -14.99
C GLU A 10 -28.46 -0.68 -15.16
N ALA A 11 -28.33 -1.25 -16.36
CA ALA A 11 -28.83 -2.60 -16.68
C ALA A 11 -27.72 -3.65 -16.88
N SER A 12 -26.50 -3.25 -17.24
CA SER A 12 -25.45 -4.17 -17.67
C SER A 12 -24.08 -3.81 -17.10
N LEU A 13 -23.22 -4.83 -16.98
CA LEU A 13 -21.80 -4.72 -16.68
C LEU A 13 -21.01 -4.89 -17.98
N VAL A 14 -19.99 -4.06 -18.20
CA VAL A 14 -19.15 -4.09 -19.39
C VAL A 14 -17.70 -4.32 -18.96
N VAL A 15 -17.14 -5.47 -19.35
CA VAL A 15 -15.76 -5.86 -19.11
C VAL A 15 -15.00 -5.83 -20.43
N VAL A 16 -13.97 -4.99 -20.52
CA VAL A 16 -13.11 -4.86 -21.69
C VAL A 16 -11.79 -5.55 -21.39
N LEU A 17 -11.44 -6.60 -22.13
CA LEU A 17 -10.18 -7.33 -22.00
C LEU A 17 -9.29 -7.05 -23.20
N HIS A 18 -8.03 -6.68 -22.96
CA HIS A 18 -7.03 -6.56 -24.00
C HIS A 18 -6.37 -7.92 -24.25
N VAL A 19 -6.72 -8.56 -25.36
CA VAL A 19 -6.29 -9.91 -25.75
C VAL A 19 -5.81 -9.91 -27.21
N PRO A 20 -4.56 -9.47 -27.46
CA PRO A 20 -4.05 -9.38 -28.81
C PRO A 20 -3.91 -10.78 -29.43
N ALA A 21 -4.46 -10.93 -30.64
CA ALA A 21 -4.33 -12.12 -31.48
C ALA A 21 -4.99 -13.40 -30.93
N ILE A 22 -6.29 -13.33 -30.61
CA ILE A 22 -7.10 -14.50 -30.25
C ILE A 22 -7.84 -15.12 -31.44
N ARG A 23 -8.19 -16.41 -31.31
CA ARG A 23 -9.13 -17.08 -32.20
C ARG A 23 -10.52 -17.00 -31.58
N ALA A 24 -11.44 -16.29 -32.23
CA ALA A 24 -12.81 -16.11 -31.75
C ALA A 24 -13.62 -17.42 -31.57
N ARG A 25 -13.13 -18.57 -32.05
CA ARG A 25 -13.78 -19.87 -31.88
C ARG A 25 -13.53 -20.51 -30.51
N ASP A 26 -12.50 -20.06 -29.80
CA ASP A 26 -12.02 -20.68 -28.56
C ASP A 26 -12.30 -19.74 -27.36
N VAL A 27 -13.39 -18.96 -27.43
CA VAL A 27 -13.80 -18.02 -26.39
C VAL A 27 -14.94 -18.62 -25.59
N GLU A 28 -14.68 -18.92 -24.32
CA GLU A 28 -15.65 -19.40 -23.35
C GLU A 28 -15.86 -18.31 -22.30
N ILE A 29 -17.11 -17.91 -22.11
CA ILE A 29 -17.51 -16.89 -21.14
C ILE A 29 -18.61 -17.51 -20.30
N ILE A 30 -18.43 -17.49 -18.99
CA ILE A 30 -19.42 -17.99 -18.04
C ILE A 30 -19.66 -16.89 -17.01
N ALA A 31 -20.90 -16.44 -16.90
CA ALA A 31 -21.31 -15.45 -15.92
C ALA A 31 -22.41 -16.02 -15.03
N GLN A 32 -22.10 -16.22 -13.76
CA GLN A 32 -23.03 -16.80 -12.80
C GLN A 32 -22.86 -16.13 -11.43
N ASP A 33 -23.99 -15.72 -10.85
CA ASP A 33 -24.06 -15.08 -9.54
C ASP A 33 -23.05 -13.93 -9.43
N THR A 34 -22.02 -14.02 -8.61
CA THR A 34 -21.01 -12.96 -8.44
C THR A 34 -19.77 -13.15 -9.29
N THR A 35 -19.68 -14.22 -10.09
CA THR A 35 -18.44 -14.62 -10.78
C THR A 35 -18.58 -14.51 -12.28
N LEU A 36 -17.55 -13.93 -12.92
CA LEU A 36 -17.34 -13.96 -14.36
C LEU A 36 -16.04 -14.70 -14.67
N VAL A 37 -16.14 -15.81 -15.38
CA VAL A 37 -15.01 -16.58 -15.89
C VAL A 37 -14.90 -16.37 -17.38
N VAL A 38 -13.72 -15.95 -17.84
CA VAL A 38 -13.39 -15.77 -19.25
C VAL A 38 -12.17 -16.61 -19.55
N HIS A 39 -12.34 -17.59 -20.44
CA HIS A 39 -11.29 -18.47 -20.91
C HIS A 39 -11.11 -18.29 -22.41
N VAL A 40 -9.92 -17.79 -22.80
CA VAL A 40 -9.53 -17.57 -24.19
C VAL A 40 -8.05 -17.85 -24.33
N ASN A 41 -7.66 -19.02 -24.85
CA ASN A 41 -6.25 -19.43 -24.92
C ASN A 41 -5.33 -18.34 -25.53
N PRO A 42 -4.25 -17.90 -24.83
CA PRO A 42 -3.65 -18.42 -23.58
C PRO A 42 -4.11 -17.70 -22.29
N TYR A 43 -5.13 -16.86 -22.37
CA TYR A 43 -5.65 -16.04 -21.29
C TYR A 43 -6.75 -16.76 -20.49
N PHE A 44 -6.61 -16.69 -19.18
CA PHE A 44 -7.66 -17.04 -18.22
C PHE A 44 -7.87 -15.85 -17.29
N LEU A 45 -9.12 -15.45 -17.11
CA LEU A 45 -9.53 -14.41 -16.19
C LEU A 45 -10.74 -14.90 -15.40
N ARG A 46 -10.65 -14.85 -14.08
CA ARG A 46 -11.76 -15.02 -13.16
C ARG A 46 -11.92 -13.71 -12.40
N LEU A 47 -13.11 -13.13 -12.44
CA LEU A 47 -13.48 -11.94 -11.70
C LEU A 47 -14.57 -12.30 -10.70
N VAL A 48 -14.45 -11.80 -9.49
CA VAL A 48 -15.47 -11.88 -8.46
C VAL A 48 -15.95 -10.46 -8.16
N PHE A 49 -17.24 -10.22 -8.32
CA PHE A 49 -17.86 -8.92 -8.04
C PHE A 49 -18.47 -8.94 -6.64
N GLU A 50 -18.24 -7.87 -5.89
CA GLU A 50 -18.93 -7.67 -4.61
C GLU A 50 -20.27 -6.96 -4.85
N GLY A 51 -21.35 -7.53 -4.32
CA GLY A 51 -22.70 -7.00 -4.46
C GLY A 51 -23.75 -7.97 -3.96
N THR A 52 -24.98 -7.49 -3.75
CA THR A 52 -26.13 -8.32 -3.41
C THR A 52 -26.85 -8.85 -4.65
N GLY A 53 -26.71 -8.16 -5.77
CA GLY A 53 -27.18 -8.58 -7.08
C GLY A 53 -26.10 -9.35 -7.82
N GLY A 54 -26.44 -10.53 -8.33
CA GLY A 54 -25.59 -11.27 -9.24
C GLY A 54 -25.57 -10.70 -10.65
N VAL A 55 -24.81 -11.37 -11.49
CA VAL A 55 -24.68 -11.22 -12.93
C VAL A 55 -25.29 -12.49 -13.52
N VAL A 56 -26.10 -12.32 -14.57
CA VAL A 56 -26.77 -13.44 -15.24
C VAL A 56 -26.41 -13.41 -16.70
N ASP A 57 -26.05 -14.56 -17.24
CA ASP A 57 -25.93 -14.73 -18.68
C ASP A 57 -27.34 -14.90 -19.29
N ASP A 58 -27.81 -13.88 -20.00
CA ASP A 58 -29.12 -13.86 -20.67
C ASP A 58 -28.97 -13.57 -22.17
N ASP A 59 -30.08 -13.60 -22.92
CA ASP A 59 -30.08 -13.32 -24.36
C ASP A 59 -29.60 -11.88 -24.71
N GLU A 60 -29.48 -10.97 -23.73
CA GLU A 60 -28.94 -9.62 -23.91
C GLU A 60 -27.40 -9.56 -23.71
N SER A 61 -26.81 -10.60 -23.12
CA SER A 61 -25.35 -10.78 -23.03
C SER A 61 -24.73 -10.81 -24.42
N ASN A 62 -23.65 -10.05 -24.60
CA ASN A 62 -22.91 -10.07 -25.86
C ASN A 62 -21.41 -9.94 -25.65
N ALA A 63 -20.65 -10.66 -26.46
CA ALA A 63 -19.19 -10.53 -26.55
C ALA A 63 -18.81 -10.05 -27.95
N ARG A 64 -18.07 -8.94 -28.03
CA ARG A 64 -17.59 -8.35 -29.28
C ARG A 64 -16.08 -8.23 -29.25
N TYR A 65 -15.42 -8.83 -30.24
CA TYR A 65 -13.98 -8.71 -30.43
C TYR A 65 -13.67 -7.72 -31.56
N ASP A 66 -12.82 -6.73 -31.28
CA ASP A 66 -12.26 -5.82 -32.29
C ASP A 66 -10.82 -6.26 -32.64
N PRO A 67 -10.59 -6.84 -33.84
CA PRO A 67 -9.25 -7.25 -34.27
C PRO A 67 -8.27 -6.10 -34.47
N SER A 68 -8.75 -4.85 -34.61
CA SER A 68 -7.91 -3.69 -34.87
C SER A 68 -7.29 -3.12 -33.58
N SER A 69 -8.03 -3.12 -32.48
CA SER A 69 -7.52 -2.73 -31.16
C SER A 69 -7.01 -3.93 -30.34
N GLY A 70 -7.48 -5.14 -30.65
CA GLY A 70 -7.18 -6.34 -29.88
C GLY A 70 -8.02 -6.48 -28.61
N ASP A 71 -9.15 -5.78 -28.52
CA ASP A 71 -10.00 -5.75 -27.33
C ASP A 71 -11.23 -6.65 -27.49
N LEU A 72 -11.49 -7.45 -26.46
CA LEU A 72 -12.71 -8.23 -26.28
C LEU A 72 -13.62 -7.50 -25.28
N THR A 73 -14.74 -6.97 -25.77
CA THR A 73 -15.77 -6.32 -24.95
C THR A 73 -16.86 -7.32 -24.61
N ILE A 74 -17.04 -7.62 -23.33
CA ILE A 74 -18.07 -8.51 -22.80
C ILE A 74 -19.10 -7.65 -22.08
N THR A 75 -20.34 -7.71 -22.53
CA THR A 75 -21.49 -7.07 -21.88
C THR A 75 -22.34 -8.16 -21.25
N VAL A 76 -22.58 -8.09 -19.95
CA VAL A 76 -23.40 -9.05 -19.21
C VAL A 76 -24.49 -8.33 -18.43
N SER A 77 -25.66 -8.94 -18.33
CA SER A 77 -26.82 -8.34 -17.67
C SER A 77 -26.75 -8.48 -16.15
N LYS A 78 -27.21 -7.43 -15.44
CA LYS A 78 -27.33 -7.46 -13.97
C LYS A 78 -28.60 -8.21 -13.56
N GLN A 79 -28.51 -9.05 -12.54
CA GLN A 79 -29.66 -9.75 -11.97
C GLN A 79 -30.72 -8.77 -11.42
N VAL A 80 -30.26 -7.68 -10.81
CA VAL A 80 -31.09 -6.57 -10.34
C VAL A 80 -30.76 -5.31 -11.13
N LYS A 81 -31.67 -4.90 -12.03
CA LYS A 81 -31.52 -3.66 -12.81
C LYS A 81 -31.53 -2.45 -11.86
N GLY A 82 -30.52 -1.59 -11.98
CA GLY A 82 -30.34 -0.40 -11.16
C GLY A 82 -29.38 -0.56 -9.97
N GLU A 83 -28.92 -1.77 -9.66
CA GLU A 83 -27.90 -1.97 -8.62
C GLU A 83 -26.50 -1.59 -9.15
N SER A 84 -25.72 -0.87 -8.34
CA SER A 84 -24.38 -0.44 -8.67
C SER A 84 -23.36 -1.33 -7.97
N PHE A 85 -22.45 -1.94 -8.73
CA PHE A 85 -21.31 -2.66 -8.18
C PHE A 85 -20.26 -1.64 -7.73
N PRO A 86 -19.89 -1.58 -6.44
CA PRO A 86 -18.81 -0.71 -5.98
C PRO A 86 -17.44 -1.21 -6.47
N ASP A 87 -16.44 -0.32 -6.46
CA ASP A 87 -15.02 -0.67 -6.55
C ASP A 87 -14.56 -1.45 -7.80
N LEU A 88 -15.23 -1.27 -8.95
CA LEU A 88 -14.90 -1.94 -10.22
C LEU A 88 -13.48 -1.62 -10.75
N ASP A 89 -12.87 -0.57 -10.21
CA ASP A 89 -11.55 -0.07 -10.53
C ASP A 89 -10.45 -0.59 -9.57
N LEU A 90 -10.82 -1.24 -8.47
CA LEU A 90 -9.90 -1.90 -7.53
C LEU A 90 -9.62 -3.34 -7.99
N LEU A 91 -8.67 -3.49 -8.91
CA LEU A 91 -8.39 -4.78 -9.55
C LEU A 91 -7.94 -5.89 -8.59
N PRO A 92 -7.15 -5.62 -7.52
CA PRO A 92 -6.81 -6.65 -6.54
C PRO A 92 -8.02 -7.22 -5.81
N LYS A 93 -9.10 -6.44 -5.72
CA LYS A 93 -10.37 -6.87 -5.12
C LYS A 93 -11.13 -7.82 -6.04
N LEU A 94 -11.18 -7.51 -7.33
CA LEU A 94 -11.86 -8.33 -8.35
C LEU A 94 -11.14 -9.64 -8.69
N LEU A 95 -9.80 -9.64 -8.65
CA LEU A 95 -8.97 -10.78 -9.07
C LEU A 95 -8.77 -11.84 -7.99
N ALA A 96 -9.24 -11.58 -6.79
CA ALA A 96 -8.89 -12.41 -5.67
C ALA A 96 -9.82 -13.60 -5.48
N PRO A 97 -9.31 -14.71 -4.93
CA PRO A 97 -10.14 -15.88 -4.63
C PRO A 97 -11.23 -15.51 -3.63
N GLU A 98 -12.39 -16.16 -3.73
CA GLU A 98 -13.33 -16.20 -2.62
C GLU A 98 -12.64 -16.91 -1.45
N GLY A 99 -12.63 -16.28 -0.28
CA GLY A 99 -12.16 -16.92 0.93
C GLY A 99 -12.89 -18.24 1.10
N SER A 100 -12.13 -19.33 1.25
CA SER A 100 -12.65 -20.68 1.42
C SER A 100 -13.57 -20.73 2.64
N ARG A 101 -14.86 -20.47 2.45
CA ARG A 101 -15.89 -20.93 3.38
C ARG A 101 -15.84 -22.44 3.24
N ASP A 102 -15.46 -23.14 4.31
CA ASP A 102 -15.42 -24.60 4.40
C ASP A 102 -16.57 -25.25 3.64
N ARG A 103 -16.36 -25.56 2.35
CA ARG A 103 -17.24 -26.40 1.57
C ARG A 103 -16.68 -27.79 1.77
N GLU A 104 -17.17 -28.46 2.82
CA GLU A 104 -17.09 -29.91 2.92
C GLU A 104 -17.86 -30.52 1.73
N GLN A 105 -17.25 -30.57 0.55
CA GLN A 105 -17.80 -31.35 -0.55
C GLN A 105 -17.37 -32.81 -0.35
N PRO A 106 -18.30 -33.75 -0.11
CA PRO A 106 -17.99 -35.16 -0.15
C PRO A 106 -17.59 -35.54 -1.58
N PRO A 107 -16.66 -36.50 -1.78
CA PRO A 107 -16.27 -36.95 -3.11
C PRO A 107 -17.46 -37.68 -3.75
N LEU A 108 -18.19 -36.98 -4.61
CA LEU A 108 -19.24 -37.54 -5.43
C LEU A 108 -18.85 -37.34 -6.90
N ILE A 109 -18.68 -38.43 -7.63
CA ILE A 109 -18.39 -38.38 -9.07
C ILE A 109 -19.71 -38.13 -9.77
N GLU A 110 -19.93 -36.89 -10.20
CA GLU A 110 -21.03 -36.52 -11.09
C GLU A 110 -20.49 -36.27 -12.50
N VAL A 111 -21.25 -36.67 -13.52
CA VAL A 111 -20.95 -36.34 -14.92
C VAL A 111 -21.54 -34.97 -15.16
N LEU A 112 -20.67 -33.98 -15.35
CA LEU A 112 -21.05 -32.57 -15.52
C LEU A 112 -21.07 -32.22 -17.00
N ASP A 113 -21.92 -31.26 -17.35
CA ASP A 113 -21.87 -30.60 -18.65
C ASP A 113 -20.60 -29.72 -18.74
N GLU A 114 -20.18 -29.32 -19.95
CA GLU A 114 -18.91 -28.60 -20.17
C GLU A 114 -18.84 -27.26 -19.41
N GLU A 115 -19.96 -26.53 -19.30
CA GLU A 115 -20.06 -25.28 -18.54
C GLU A 115 -19.85 -25.51 -17.04
N ASP A 116 -20.53 -26.52 -16.47
CA ASP A 116 -20.38 -26.92 -15.06
C ASP A 116 -18.97 -27.43 -14.76
N ALA A 117 -18.33 -28.10 -15.73
CA ALA A 117 -16.96 -28.55 -15.59
C ALA A 117 -15.95 -27.39 -15.55
N ILE A 118 -16.16 -26.31 -16.33
CA ILE A 118 -15.32 -25.11 -16.29
C ILE A 118 -15.55 -24.33 -14.99
N LEU A 119 -16.80 -24.20 -14.55
CA LEU A 119 -17.13 -23.57 -13.27
C LEU A 119 -16.52 -24.34 -12.10
N GLN A 120 -16.67 -25.67 -12.06
CA GLN A 120 -16.03 -26.49 -11.04
C GLN A 120 -14.50 -26.51 -11.16
N ALA A 121 -13.92 -26.37 -12.35
CA ALA A 121 -12.48 -26.21 -12.51
C ALA A 121 -12.01 -24.83 -12.02
N ALA A 122 -12.84 -23.79 -12.19
CA ALA A 122 -12.60 -22.44 -11.66
C ALA A 122 -12.82 -22.35 -10.14
N GLU A 123 -13.70 -23.20 -9.59
CA GLU A 123 -13.91 -23.39 -8.14
C GLU A 123 -12.84 -24.31 -7.52
N ASN A 124 -12.32 -25.28 -8.27
CA ASN A 124 -11.16 -26.10 -7.90
C ASN A 124 -9.88 -25.27 -8.03
N ASP A 125 -9.78 -24.22 -7.21
CA ASP A 125 -8.50 -23.71 -6.78
C ASP A 125 -7.76 -24.89 -6.13
N TRP A 126 -6.70 -25.43 -6.76
CA TRP A 126 -5.78 -26.42 -6.16
C TRP A 126 -5.07 -25.91 -4.87
N GLN A 127 -5.59 -24.84 -4.26
CA GLN A 127 -5.22 -24.27 -3.00
C GLN A 127 -5.88 -25.11 -1.90
N LEU A 128 -5.14 -26.10 -1.41
CA LEU A 128 -5.50 -26.80 -0.17
C LEU A 128 -5.75 -25.73 0.92
N PRO A 129 -6.91 -25.72 1.59
CA PRO A 129 -7.12 -24.89 2.76
C PRO A 129 -5.99 -25.17 3.73
N GLN A 130 -5.08 -24.20 3.89
CA GLN A 130 -4.05 -24.32 4.89
C GLN A 130 -4.73 -24.09 6.23
N GLN A 131 -5.18 -25.17 6.85
CA GLN A 131 -5.50 -25.13 8.26
C GLN A 131 -4.21 -24.69 8.96
N VAL A 132 -4.26 -23.51 9.59
CA VAL A 132 -3.20 -23.08 10.50
C VAL A 132 -3.22 -24.09 11.63
N ALA A 133 -2.36 -25.11 11.55
CA ALA A 133 -2.11 -25.98 12.69
C ALA A 133 -1.77 -25.05 13.87
N PRO A 134 -2.25 -25.34 15.10
CA PRO A 134 -1.72 -24.68 16.28
C PRO A 134 -0.21 -24.76 16.15
N VAL A 135 0.46 -23.62 16.21
CA VAL A 135 1.90 -23.51 16.02
C VAL A 135 2.58 -24.31 17.13
N GLU A 136 2.78 -25.62 16.91
CA GLU A 136 3.86 -26.33 17.55
C GLU A 136 5.10 -25.75 16.89
N GLU A 137 5.76 -24.85 17.62
CA GLU A 137 7.02 -24.23 17.23
C GLU A 137 8.00 -25.34 16.82
N LEU A 138 8.04 -25.65 15.52
CA LEU A 138 9.08 -26.50 14.96
C LEU A 138 10.34 -25.63 14.87
N LEU A 139 10.95 -25.42 16.03
CA LEU A 139 12.17 -24.64 16.24
C LEU A 139 13.32 -25.30 15.47
N THR A 140 13.50 -24.89 14.23
CA THR A 140 14.78 -25.05 13.53
C THR A 140 15.40 -23.66 13.36
N GLY A 141 15.82 -23.10 14.50
CA GLY A 141 16.40 -21.76 14.68
C GLY A 141 15.36 -20.71 15.07
N GLN A 142 15.61 -19.95 16.14
CA GLN A 142 14.78 -18.80 16.58
C GLN A 142 14.84 -17.66 15.55
N LYS A 143 14.16 -17.82 14.41
CA LYS A 143 13.95 -16.74 13.46
C LYS A 143 12.68 -15.99 13.83
N GLN A 144 12.80 -14.69 14.02
CA GLN A 144 11.69 -13.78 14.30
C GLN A 144 11.10 -13.27 13.00
N SER A 145 9.82 -13.52 12.78
CA SER A 145 9.11 -12.97 11.62
C SER A 145 8.97 -11.45 11.70
N TYR A 146 8.70 -10.83 10.55
CA TYR A 146 8.57 -9.39 10.41
C TYR A 146 7.75 -9.02 9.18
N GLY A 147 7.60 -7.71 8.95
CA GLY A 147 6.89 -7.18 7.80
C GLY A 147 5.39 -7.12 8.02
N PHE A 148 4.67 -6.98 6.91
CA PHE A 148 3.22 -6.99 6.90
C PHE A 148 2.69 -8.25 7.60
N LEU A 149 1.94 -8.07 8.70
CA LEU A 149 1.38 -9.14 9.54
C LEU A 149 2.39 -10.21 10.00
N ASN A 150 3.69 -9.88 10.08
CA ASN A 150 4.75 -10.85 10.37
C ASN A 150 4.77 -12.05 9.39
N LEU A 151 4.43 -11.83 8.12
CA LEU A 151 4.39 -12.87 7.09
C LEU A 151 5.75 -13.23 6.52
N HIS A 152 6.77 -12.39 6.75
CA HIS A 152 8.07 -12.51 6.12
C HIS A 152 9.13 -12.97 7.13
N SER A 153 10.03 -13.84 6.67
CA SER A 153 11.25 -14.24 7.38
C SER A 153 12.29 -14.68 6.35
N GLY A 154 13.58 -14.60 6.69
CA GLY A 154 14.67 -15.06 5.83
C GLY A 154 15.06 -14.13 4.69
N LEU A 155 14.30 -13.06 4.41
CA LEU A 155 14.56 -12.15 3.30
C LEU A 155 15.80 -11.27 3.54
N PHE A 156 16.11 -10.99 4.81
CA PHE A 156 17.27 -10.19 5.20
C PHE A 156 18.53 -11.04 5.51
N THR A 157 18.47 -12.36 5.36
CA THR A 157 19.61 -13.26 5.67
C THR A 157 20.88 -12.96 4.86
N HIS A 158 20.73 -12.50 3.63
CA HIS A 158 21.84 -12.12 2.76
C HIS A 158 22.05 -10.60 2.67
N VAL A 159 21.26 -9.80 3.41
CA VAL A 159 21.33 -8.33 3.36
C VAL A 159 22.60 -7.80 4.03
N ALA A 160 23.33 -8.62 4.80
CA ALA A 160 24.69 -8.31 5.22
C ALA A 160 25.67 -8.05 4.06
N HIS A 161 25.35 -8.51 2.84
CA HIS A 161 26.09 -8.23 1.61
C HIS A 161 25.46 -7.13 0.75
N ALA A 162 24.30 -6.62 1.13
CA ALA A 162 23.61 -5.53 0.45
C ALA A 162 23.91 -4.20 1.17
N GLU A 163 24.04 -3.12 0.41
CA GLU A 163 24.34 -1.77 0.92
C GLU A 163 23.11 -1.09 1.55
N ASN A 164 22.26 -1.84 2.27
CA ASN A 164 21.10 -1.28 2.95
C ASN A 164 21.53 -0.58 4.25
N ASP A 165 21.90 0.69 4.12
CA ASP A 165 22.34 1.57 5.22
C ASP A 165 21.19 2.09 6.09
N VAL A 166 19.95 1.96 5.62
CA VAL A 166 18.74 2.37 6.33
C VAL A 166 18.41 1.41 7.48
N ASN A 167 18.73 0.12 7.34
CA ASN A 167 18.40 -0.86 8.36
C ASN A 167 19.34 -0.75 9.59
N VAL A 168 18.74 -0.61 10.78
CA VAL A 168 19.51 -0.43 12.04
C VAL A 168 19.68 -1.72 12.86
N LEU A 169 19.07 -2.82 12.42
CA LEU A 169 19.14 -4.11 13.12
C LEU A 169 20.37 -4.92 12.72
N GLY A 170 20.94 -4.66 11.54
CA GLY A 170 22.15 -5.31 11.06
C GLY A 170 22.00 -6.83 10.96
N LEU A 171 22.98 -7.57 11.48
CA LEU A 171 22.98 -9.04 11.45
C LEU A 171 21.91 -9.68 12.33
N ASP A 172 21.40 -8.95 13.32
CA ASP A 172 20.42 -9.45 14.29
C ASP A 172 18.97 -9.30 13.78
N ILE A 173 18.77 -8.82 12.55
CA ILE A 173 17.46 -8.57 11.96
C ILE A 173 16.51 -9.77 11.98
N GLU A 174 17.04 -10.98 11.76
CA GLU A 174 16.28 -12.22 11.75
C GLU A 174 16.07 -12.82 13.14
N THR A 175 16.74 -12.33 14.19
CA THR A 175 16.74 -12.95 15.53
C THR A 175 16.21 -12.01 16.61
N LEU A 176 16.29 -10.70 16.42
CA LEU A 176 15.91 -9.71 17.42
C LEU A 176 14.38 -9.67 17.61
N PRO A 177 13.89 -9.78 18.85
CA PRO A 177 12.46 -9.76 19.15
C PRO A 177 11.85 -8.38 18.90
N ALA A 178 10.56 -8.36 18.56
CA ALA A 178 9.83 -7.14 18.22
C ALA A 178 9.86 -6.07 19.33
N SER A 179 9.89 -6.49 20.60
CA SER A 179 9.94 -5.58 21.77
C SER A 179 11.23 -4.77 21.86
N GLU A 180 12.34 -5.26 21.31
CA GLU A 180 13.65 -4.59 21.37
C GLU A 180 13.91 -3.70 20.16
N ARG A 181 13.21 -3.94 19.05
CA ARG A 181 13.38 -3.21 17.78
C ARG A 181 13.12 -1.72 17.90
N SER A 182 12.08 -1.31 18.63
CA SER A 182 11.77 0.12 18.85
C SER A 182 12.88 0.83 19.64
N GLY A 183 13.58 0.12 20.53
CA GLY A 183 14.76 0.64 21.22
C GLY A 183 15.90 0.92 20.25
N LYS A 184 16.16 0.01 19.31
CA LYS A 184 17.18 0.20 18.26
C LYS A 184 16.86 1.37 17.33
N LEU A 185 15.60 1.54 16.97
CA LEU A 185 15.14 2.72 16.24
C LEU A 185 15.50 4.00 17.01
N ARG A 186 15.10 4.08 18.29
CA ARG A 186 15.35 5.25 19.14
C ARG A 186 16.84 5.54 19.29
N GLU A 187 17.66 4.53 19.56
CA GLU A 187 19.13 4.65 19.66
C GLU A 187 19.73 5.25 18.38
N SER A 188 19.26 4.80 17.21
CA SER A 188 19.76 5.30 15.92
C SER A 188 19.41 6.78 15.69
N GLU A 189 18.24 7.21 16.13
CA GLU A 189 17.79 8.61 16.01
C GLU A 189 18.59 9.52 16.94
N GLU A 190 18.83 9.13 18.20
CA GLU A 190 19.65 9.92 19.12
C GLU A 190 21.10 10.05 18.61
N LYS A 191 21.63 9.01 17.96
CA LYS A 191 22.97 9.05 17.36
C LYS A 191 23.04 9.95 16.12
N LYS A 192 21.95 10.02 15.33
CA LYS A 192 21.92 10.76 14.06
C LYS A 192 21.53 12.23 14.24
N TRP A 193 20.85 12.56 15.34
CA TRP A 193 20.46 13.92 15.68
C TRP A 193 21.65 14.89 15.70
N ASP A 194 21.43 16.07 15.15
CA ASP A 194 22.43 17.11 14.98
C ASP A 194 21.75 18.46 15.22
N GLU A 195 22.05 19.07 16.37
CA GLU A 195 21.46 20.33 16.83
C GLU A 195 21.87 21.50 15.94
N GLU A 196 23.14 21.55 15.53
CA GLU A 196 23.67 22.61 14.68
C GLU A 196 22.99 22.58 13.32
N TYR A 197 22.88 21.40 12.71
CA TYR A 197 22.18 21.25 11.43
C TYR A 197 20.72 21.70 11.52
N TYR A 198 20.01 21.29 12.57
CA TYR A 198 18.62 21.69 12.76
C TYR A 198 18.47 23.21 12.93
N MET A 199 19.35 23.86 13.70
CA MET A 199 19.36 25.31 13.86
C MET A 199 19.65 26.02 12.54
N MET A 200 20.55 25.48 11.71
CA MET A 200 20.85 26.03 10.39
C MET A 200 19.63 25.97 9.47
N ASP A 201 18.93 24.82 9.40
CA ASP A 201 17.69 24.69 8.61
C ASP A 201 16.57 25.59 9.12
N TYR A 202 16.57 25.91 10.41
CA TYR A 202 15.59 26.83 10.99
C TYR A 202 15.82 28.29 10.58
N ILE A 203 17.09 28.71 10.45
CA ILE A 203 17.47 30.06 10.02
C ILE A 203 17.36 30.17 8.49
N GLN A 204 17.94 29.21 7.77
CA GLN A 204 18.02 29.20 6.30
C GLN A 204 16.80 28.51 5.68
N ASP A 205 15.61 29.00 5.99
CA ASP A 205 14.36 28.31 5.68
C ASP A 205 13.74 28.66 4.30
N GLU A 206 14.43 29.40 3.44
CA GLU A 206 13.88 29.87 2.15
C GLU A 206 13.39 28.70 1.26
N GLU A 207 14.23 27.70 1.02
CA GLU A 207 13.86 26.51 0.24
C GLU A 207 12.77 25.70 0.96
N ILE A 208 12.87 25.58 2.28
CA ILE A 208 11.91 24.84 3.12
C ILE A 208 10.52 25.49 3.05
N ARG A 209 10.43 26.82 3.04
CA ARG A 209 9.17 27.55 2.86
C ARG A 209 8.54 27.20 1.53
N GLY A 210 9.31 27.18 0.44
CA GLY A 210 8.83 26.74 -0.88
C GLY A 210 8.27 25.31 -0.85
N ILE A 211 8.94 24.39 -0.16
CA ILE A 211 8.50 22.99 0.03
C ILE A 211 7.21 22.90 0.87
N ILE A 212 7.04 23.75 1.88
CA ILE A 212 5.84 23.83 2.72
C ILE A 212 4.65 24.40 1.93
N GLU A 213 4.90 25.44 1.13
CA GLU A 213 3.89 26.11 0.31
C GLU A 213 3.41 25.25 -0.85
N TRP A 214 4.28 24.42 -1.42
CA TRP A 214 3.91 23.48 -2.48
C TRP A 214 2.73 22.60 -2.06
N GLU A 215 1.76 22.44 -2.95
CA GLU A 215 0.56 21.64 -2.70
C GLU A 215 0.63 20.35 -3.48
N TYR A 216 0.42 19.24 -2.76
CA TYR A 216 0.33 17.94 -3.42
C TYR A 216 -0.92 17.92 -4.34
N PRO A 217 -0.78 17.55 -5.62
CA PRO A 217 -1.87 17.53 -6.57
C PRO A 217 -2.74 16.28 -6.36
N PHE A 218 -3.58 16.29 -5.32
CA PHE A 218 -4.49 15.19 -5.02
C PHE A 218 -5.40 14.90 -6.22
N ARG A 219 -5.53 13.62 -6.54
CA ARG A 219 -6.31 13.09 -7.66
C ARG A 219 -7.48 12.27 -7.15
N ASP A 220 -8.68 12.61 -7.62
CA ASP A 220 -9.94 11.88 -7.37
C ASP A 220 -10.53 11.32 -8.69
N ASP A 221 -9.73 11.34 -9.76
CA ASP A 221 -10.09 10.75 -11.04
C ASP A 221 -9.75 9.25 -11.12
N GLU A 222 -10.27 8.61 -12.17
CA GLU A 222 -10.04 7.20 -12.46
C GLU A 222 -8.56 6.84 -12.58
N PHE A 223 -8.26 5.56 -12.34
CA PHE A 223 -6.90 5.08 -12.50
C PHE A 223 -6.46 5.19 -13.95
N ASP A 224 -5.27 5.75 -14.17
CA ASP A 224 -4.66 5.77 -15.49
C ASP A 224 -4.10 4.38 -15.86
N GLU A 225 -3.61 4.26 -17.10
CA GLU A 225 -3.10 3.01 -17.63
C GLU A 225 -1.90 2.46 -16.84
N ALA A 226 -1.02 3.33 -16.35
CA ALA A 226 0.14 2.91 -15.58
C ALA A 226 -0.28 2.39 -14.19
N GLU A 227 -1.25 3.07 -13.57
CA GLU A 227 -1.85 2.67 -12.29
C GLU A 227 -2.57 1.33 -12.40
N VAL A 228 -3.37 1.13 -13.46
CA VAL A 228 -4.03 -0.15 -13.78
C VAL A 228 -3.01 -1.28 -13.94
N LEU A 229 -1.93 -1.06 -14.70
CA LEU A 229 -0.88 -2.05 -14.89
C LEU A 229 -0.13 -2.36 -13.58
N ALA A 230 0.09 -1.36 -12.74
CA ALA A 230 0.72 -1.55 -11.43
C ALA A 230 -0.16 -2.42 -10.52
N GLN A 231 -1.47 -2.18 -10.48
CA GLN A 231 -2.41 -3.02 -9.74
C GLN A 231 -2.41 -4.48 -10.20
N LEU A 232 -2.35 -4.73 -11.51
CA LEU A 232 -2.32 -6.09 -12.07
C LEU A 232 -1.05 -6.88 -11.72
N ARG A 233 0.04 -6.19 -11.38
CA ARG A 233 1.33 -6.79 -10.97
C ARG A 233 1.37 -7.12 -9.48
N LEU A 234 0.40 -6.65 -8.68
CA LEU A 234 0.34 -6.93 -7.25
C LEU A 234 0.13 -8.42 -6.98
N PRO A 235 0.64 -8.93 -5.85
CA PRO A 235 0.42 -10.31 -5.46
C PRO A 235 -1.06 -10.57 -5.15
N ARG A 236 -1.55 -11.77 -5.49
CA ARG A 236 -2.94 -12.18 -5.22
C ARG A 236 -3.00 -12.89 -3.88
N ARG A 237 -3.07 -12.11 -2.81
CA ARG A 237 -3.11 -12.60 -1.43
C ARG A 237 -4.43 -12.24 -0.77
N GLU A 238 -4.87 -13.11 0.11
CA GLU A 238 -5.97 -12.88 1.04
C GLU A 238 -5.43 -12.80 2.45
N TYR A 239 -5.91 -11.83 3.23
CA TYR A 239 -5.50 -11.64 4.62
C TYR A 239 -6.69 -11.86 5.54
N LEU A 240 -6.60 -12.91 6.35
CA LEU A 240 -7.53 -13.14 7.46
C LEU A 240 -6.96 -12.43 8.69
N ILE A 241 -7.56 -11.29 9.04
CA ILE A 241 -7.07 -10.44 10.12
C ILE A 241 -8.15 -10.15 11.16
N ASP A 242 -7.73 -10.03 12.42
CA ASP A 242 -8.57 -9.53 13.49
C ASP A 242 -8.59 -7.99 13.54
N ALA A 243 -9.51 -7.44 14.36
CA ALA A 243 -9.67 -5.98 14.49
C ALA A 243 -8.43 -5.28 15.08
N GLY A 244 -7.66 -5.95 15.93
CA GLY A 244 -6.42 -5.43 16.50
C GLY A 244 -5.31 -5.35 15.47
N GLN A 245 -5.14 -6.40 14.66
CA GLN A 245 -4.22 -6.43 13.52
C GLN A 245 -4.61 -5.36 12.49
N ALA A 246 -5.89 -5.26 12.14
CA ALA A 246 -6.38 -4.22 11.24
C ALA A 246 -6.05 -2.82 11.77
N ARG A 247 -6.28 -2.55 13.06
CA ARG A 247 -5.92 -1.27 13.68
C ARG A 247 -4.41 -1.02 13.63
N GLN A 248 -3.59 -2.02 13.91
CA GLN A 248 -2.13 -1.91 13.85
C GLN A 248 -1.63 -1.57 12.43
N LEU A 249 -2.24 -2.16 11.40
CA LEU A 249 -1.95 -1.84 9.99
C LEU A 249 -2.33 -0.41 9.65
N HIS A 250 -3.51 0.07 10.08
CA HIS A 250 -3.91 1.47 9.90
C HIS A 250 -2.92 2.43 10.55
N VAL A 251 -2.50 2.17 11.80
CA VAL A 251 -1.53 3.01 12.52
C VAL A 251 -0.16 2.99 11.83
N THR A 252 0.25 1.85 11.28
CA THR A 252 1.55 1.72 10.61
C THR A 252 1.55 2.37 9.22
N LEU A 253 0.43 2.28 8.49
CA LEU A 253 0.20 2.95 7.20
C LEU A 253 0.50 4.45 7.27
N VAL A 254 0.18 5.11 8.39
CA VAL A 254 0.46 6.54 8.60
C VAL A 254 1.93 6.87 8.39
N SER A 255 2.86 6.02 8.84
CA SER A 255 4.29 6.30 8.64
C SER A 255 4.75 6.10 7.20
N VAL A 256 4.21 5.09 6.49
CA VAL A 256 4.51 4.87 5.07
C VAL A 256 4.04 6.07 4.24
N LEU A 257 2.81 6.53 4.48
CA LEU A 257 2.26 7.71 3.80
C LEU A 257 3.04 8.97 4.15
N PHE A 258 3.39 9.17 5.42
CA PHE A 258 4.18 10.31 5.86
C PHE A 258 5.52 10.39 5.10
N SER A 259 6.25 9.28 5.03
CA SER A 259 7.55 9.23 4.35
C SER A 259 7.45 9.53 2.86
N TYR A 260 6.41 8.99 2.19
CA TYR A 260 6.14 9.31 0.80
C TYR A 260 5.80 10.79 0.62
N PHE A 261 4.91 11.37 1.42
CA PHE A 261 4.54 12.78 1.26
C PHE A 261 5.70 13.72 1.58
N TYR A 262 6.57 13.35 2.52
CA TYR A 262 7.80 14.10 2.76
C TYR A 262 8.67 14.13 1.49
N ASP A 263 8.93 12.96 0.88
CA ASP A 263 9.70 12.88 -0.36
C ASP A 263 9.03 13.62 -1.51
N ALA A 264 7.72 13.45 -1.70
CA ALA A 264 6.96 14.13 -2.75
C ALA A 264 7.00 15.66 -2.59
N ARG A 265 6.99 16.18 -1.37
CA ARG A 265 7.19 17.63 -1.13
C ARG A 265 8.61 18.06 -1.47
N ALA A 266 9.60 17.33 -0.96
CA ALA A 266 11.02 17.67 -1.16
C ALA A 266 11.44 17.64 -2.64
N THR A 267 10.78 16.80 -3.44
CA THR A 267 11.08 16.60 -4.87
C THR A 267 10.06 17.23 -5.81
N GLY A 268 8.97 17.82 -5.30
CA GLY A 268 7.86 18.30 -6.12
C GLY A 268 7.13 17.19 -6.89
N ARG A 269 7.10 15.96 -6.35
CA ARG A 269 6.57 14.73 -6.96
C ARG A 269 7.32 14.32 -8.24
N ASP A 270 8.61 14.62 -8.31
CA ASP A 270 9.53 14.14 -9.34
C ASP A 270 10.68 13.35 -8.68
N PRO A 271 10.49 12.02 -8.42
CA PRO A 271 11.40 11.23 -7.60
C PRO A 271 12.85 11.26 -8.11
N THR A 272 13.79 11.35 -7.17
CA THR A 272 15.23 11.40 -7.44
C THR A 272 15.90 10.06 -7.09
N SER A 273 17.22 9.95 -7.30
CA SER A 273 17.99 8.80 -6.82
C SER A 273 17.89 8.61 -5.30
N GLU A 274 17.65 9.69 -4.55
CA GLU A 274 17.55 9.68 -3.08
C GLU A 274 16.13 9.42 -2.58
N SER A 275 15.12 9.34 -3.46
CA SER A 275 13.73 9.19 -3.04
C SER A 275 13.46 7.84 -2.37
N ALA A 276 14.02 6.76 -2.92
CA ALA A 276 13.93 5.44 -2.30
C ALA A 276 14.62 5.41 -0.92
N TRP A 277 15.76 6.08 -0.78
CA TRP A 277 16.43 6.23 0.51
C TRP A 277 15.60 7.07 1.47
N THR A 278 15.09 8.23 1.04
CA THR A 278 14.29 9.13 1.89
C THR A 278 13.03 8.43 2.41
N ILE A 279 12.27 7.79 1.53
CA ILE A 279 11.07 7.03 1.94
C ILE A 279 11.46 5.93 2.93
N SER A 280 12.55 5.21 2.67
CA SER A 280 12.99 4.11 3.53
C SER A 280 13.49 4.61 4.88
N ALA A 281 14.34 5.63 4.87
CA ALA A 281 14.94 6.26 6.04
C ALA A 281 13.90 6.95 6.91
N LEU A 282 12.77 7.42 6.37
CA LEU A 282 11.73 8.05 7.19
C LEU A 282 10.69 7.07 7.73
N THR A 283 10.62 5.85 7.18
CA THR A 283 9.62 4.85 7.57
C THR A 283 10.11 3.95 8.71
N PRO A 284 9.62 4.11 9.96
CA PRO A 284 10.13 3.37 11.12
C PRO A 284 10.06 1.84 10.98
N CYS A 285 8.99 1.34 10.35
CA CYS A 285 8.78 -0.09 10.13
C CYS A 285 9.70 -0.68 9.05
N PHE A 286 10.39 0.14 8.24
CA PHE A 286 11.41 -0.32 7.29
C PHE A 286 12.78 -0.37 7.96
N VAL A 287 13.07 0.67 8.75
CA VAL A 287 14.35 0.87 9.44
C VAL A 287 14.60 -0.20 10.49
N ALA A 288 13.61 -0.42 11.35
CA ALA A 288 13.74 -1.29 12.52
C ALA A 288 12.71 -2.42 12.55
N LEU A 289 11.90 -2.62 11.51
CA LEU A 289 10.87 -3.68 11.48
C LEU A 289 9.97 -3.67 12.74
N CYS A 290 9.67 -2.47 13.23
CA CYS A 290 8.87 -2.20 14.42
C CYS A 290 7.57 -1.50 14.04
N THR A 291 6.58 -1.59 14.93
CA THR A 291 5.29 -0.92 14.78
C THR A 291 4.92 -0.20 16.07
N HIS A 292 4.06 0.80 15.99
CA HIS A 292 3.63 1.60 17.15
C HIS A 292 2.17 1.36 17.49
N ALA A 293 1.78 1.53 18.76
CA ALA A 293 0.42 1.20 19.19
C ALA A 293 -0.59 2.29 18.80
N THR A 294 -0.15 3.54 18.69
CA THR A 294 -1.03 4.70 18.48
C THR A 294 -0.58 5.59 17.32
N VAL A 295 -1.52 6.33 16.73
CA VAL A 295 -1.22 7.34 15.70
C VAL A 295 -0.21 8.37 16.22
N ARG A 296 -0.36 8.81 17.47
CA ARG A 296 0.56 9.76 18.10
C ARG A 296 1.99 9.24 18.18
N GLU A 297 2.19 7.99 18.60
CA GLU A 297 3.52 7.37 18.62
C GLU A 297 4.11 7.27 17.21
N THR A 298 3.32 6.85 16.22
CA THR A 298 3.76 6.78 14.82
C THR A 298 4.19 8.15 14.29
N VAL A 299 3.37 9.20 14.50
CA VAL A 299 3.68 10.55 14.05
C VAL A 299 4.93 11.08 14.74
N VAL A 300 5.07 10.88 16.06
CA VAL A 300 6.28 11.29 16.79
C VAL A 300 7.52 10.59 16.25
N ALA A 301 7.46 9.28 15.96
CA ALA A 301 8.57 8.56 15.35
C ALA A 301 8.90 9.10 13.95
N SER A 302 7.90 9.33 13.10
CA SER A 302 8.07 9.95 11.78
C SER A 302 8.72 11.34 11.88
N TYR A 303 8.32 12.17 12.85
CA TYR A 303 8.87 13.51 13.05
C TYR A 303 10.33 13.46 13.47
N ARG A 304 10.66 12.59 14.43
CA ARG A 304 12.05 12.40 14.87
C ARG A 304 12.96 12.06 13.70
N ARG A 305 12.52 11.16 12.82
CA ARG A 305 13.32 10.76 11.65
C ARG A 305 13.43 11.87 10.62
N ALA A 306 12.34 12.57 10.33
CA ALA A 306 12.35 13.72 9.41
C ALA A 306 13.22 14.89 9.91
N LEU A 307 13.44 14.96 11.22
CA LEU A 307 14.27 15.98 11.84
C LEU A 307 15.75 15.59 11.97
N CYS A 308 16.18 14.36 11.64
CA CYS A 308 17.60 13.98 11.76
C CYS A 308 18.23 13.32 10.53
N TYR A 309 17.44 12.72 9.63
CA TYR A 309 17.96 12.02 8.45
C TYR A 309 18.02 12.86 7.17
N PRO A 310 16.91 13.45 6.69
CA PRO A 310 16.85 14.02 5.35
C PRO A 310 17.56 15.37 5.26
N LEU A 311 17.59 15.91 4.04
CA LEU A 311 18.19 17.21 3.72
C LEU A 311 17.48 18.37 4.44
N TYR A 312 16.14 18.37 4.53
CA TYR A 312 15.37 19.49 5.08
C TYR A 312 14.73 19.15 6.43
N ARG A 313 15.31 19.59 7.54
CA ARG A 313 14.91 19.20 8.91
C ARG A 313 14.09 20.30 9.55
N SER A 314 12.80 20.34 9.21
CA SER A 314 11.88 21.36 9.71
C SER A 314 10.65 20.76 10.38
N PHE A 315 10.36 21.22 11.60
CA PHE A 315 9.15 20.83 12.33
C PHE A 315 7.88 21.28 11.61
N ALA A 316 7.91 22.48 11.01
CA ALA A 316 6.77 23.01 10.23
C ALA A 316 6.51 22.16 8.97
N LEU A 317 7.57 21.65 8.34
CA LEU A 317 7.44 20.71 7.22
C LEU A 317 6.78 19.40 7.69
N CYS A 318 7.18 18.85 8.84
CA CYS A 318 6.55 17.66 9.42
C CYS A 318 5.04 17.85 9.69
N GLU A 319 4.63 19.02 10.18
CA GLU A 319 3.22 19.38 10.38
C GLU A 319 2.46 19.42 9.05
N ARG A 320 3.07 20.01 8.02
CA ARG A 320 2.48 20.08 6.68
C ARG A 320 2.34 18.69 6.04
N VAL A 321 3.34 17.82 6.16
CA VAL A 321 3.28 16.42 5.70
C VAL A 321 2.19 15.64 6.44
N ARG A 322 2.07 15.81 7.77
CA ARG A 322 1.00 15.18 8.56
C ARG A 322 -0.40 15.59 8.06
N ALA A 323 -0.56 16.86 7.70
CA ALA A 323 -1.82 17.34 7.12
C ALA A 323 -2.15 16.68 5.77
N ASP A 324 -1.17 16.44 4.91
CA ASP A 324 -1.39 15.72 3.64
C ASP A 324 -1.79 14.26 3.88
N VAL A 325 -1.18 13.59 4.86
CA VAL A 325 -1.56 12.23 5.25
C VAL A 325 -3.03 12.20 5.68
N GLY A 326 -3.44 13.13 6.55
CA GLY A 326 -4.85 13.26 6.96
C GLY A 326 -5.78 13.50 5.77
N LYS A 327 -5.35 14.34 4.82
CA LYS A 327 -6.12 14.67 3.62
C LYS A 327 -6.27 13.47 2.68
N VAL A 328 -5.21 12.73 2.37
CA VAL A 328 -5.32 11.56 1.47
C VAL A 328 -6.20 10.46 2.05
N LEU A 329 -6.09 10.24 3.37
CA LEU A 329 -6.90 9.26 4.08
C LEU A 329 -8.39 9.65 4.03
N GLY A 330 -8.70 10.94 4.12
CA GLY A 330 -10.05 11.47 3.97
C GLY A 330 -10.63 11.38 2.55
N LEU A 331 -9.78 11.30 1.52
CA LEU A 331 -10.22 11.09 0.12
C LEU A 331 -10.59 9.62 -0.18
N GLY A 332 -10.18 8.68 0.68
CA GLY A 332 -10.59 7.29 0.61
C GLY A 332 -9.64 6.36 -0.14
N VAL A 333 -10.15 5.15 -0.44
CA VAL A 333 -9.34 3.99 -0.86
C VAL A 333 -8.53 4.26 -2.13
N LYS A 334 -9.15 4.84 -3.17
CA LYS A 334 -8.48 5.13 -4.45
C LYS A 334 -7.26 6.04 -4.29
N ALA A 335 -7.43 7.14 -3.54
CA ALA A 335 -6.37 8.12 -3.32
C ALA A 335 -5.20 7.53 -2.54
N VAL A 336 -5.49 6.73 -1.50
CA VAL A 336 -4.46 6.03 -0.72
C VAL A 336 -3.74 4.98 -1.56
N LEU A 337 -4.48 4.17 -2.32
CA LEU A 337 -3.89 3.14 -3.18
C LEU A 337 -2.96 3.76 -4.24
N ARG A 338 -3.37 4.87 -4.86
CA ARG A 338 -2.53 5.61 -5.82
C ARG A 338 -1.19 6.01 -5.21
N VAL A 339 -1.20 6.62 -4.02
CA VAL A 339 0.02 6.99 -3.30
C VAL A 339 0.90 5.77 -2.98
N LEU A 340 0.29 4.66 -2.55
CA LEU A 340 1.03 3.43 -2.27
C LEU A 340 1.63 2.79 -3.53
N LEU A 341 0.94 2.84 -4.67
CA LEU A 341 1.47 2.38 -5.96
C LEU A 341 2.68 3.21 -6.40
N GLU A 342 2.64 4.54 -6.21
CA GLU A 342 3.77 5.43 -6.48
C GLU A 342 4.97 5.12 -5.57
N ALA A 343 4.75 5.02 -4.26
CA ALA A 343 5.79 4.61 -3.31
C ALA A 343 6.36 3.22 -3.65
N ASN A 344 5.50 2.28 -4.05
CA ASN A 344 5.92 0.95 -4.46
C ASN A 344 6.79 0.99 -5.73
N ALA A 345 6.45 1.82 -6.71
CA ALA A 345 7.23 1.96 -7.94
C ALA A 345 8.64 2.49 -7.65
N ILE A 346 8.77 3.50 -6.77
CA ILE A 346 10.06 4.05 -6.35
C ILE A 346 10.91 2.96 -5.67
N LEU A 347 10.33 2.23 -4.71
CA LEU A 347 11.07 1.23 -3.95
C LEU A 347 11.41 -0.01 -4.78
N ALA A 348 10.43 -0.56 -5.50
CA ALA A 348 10.61 -1.77 -6.31
C ALA A 348 11.60 -1.57 -7.47
N GLY A 349 11.75 -0.33 -7.95
CA GLY A 349 12.73 0.03 -8.96
C GLY A 349 14.16 0.22 -8.45
N HIS A 350 14.38 0.20 -7.13
CA HIS A 350 15.68 0.48 -6.54
C HIS A 350 16.43 -0.81 -6.16
N ASP A 351 17.72 -0.91 -6.52
CA ASP A 351 18.53 -2.14 -6.37
C ASP A 351 18.71 -2.60 -4.91
N VAL A 352 18.73 -1.66 -3.96
CA VAL A 352 18.88 -1.94 -2.52
C VAL A 352 17.54 -1.99 -1.78
N TYR A 353 16.71 -0.96 -1.91
CA TYR A 353 15.50 -0.77 -1.09
C TYR A 353 14.24 -1.50 -1.59
N TYR A 354 14.30 -2.24 -2.71
CA TYR A 354 13.17 -3.05 -3.21
C TYR A 354 12.64 -4.05 -2.17
N VAL A 355 13.49 -4.45 -1.22
CA VAL A 355 13.10 -5.35 -0.13
C VAL A 355 11.91 -4.81 0.66
N TYR A 356 11.80 -3.49 0.85
CA TYR A 356 10.69 -2.87 1.58
C TYR A 356 9.39 -2.82 0.79
N SER A 357 9.48 -2.75 -0.55
CA SER A 357 8.33 -3.00 -1.42
C SER A 357 7.77 -4.40 -1.16
N LYS A 358 8.64 -5.43 -1.13
CA LYS A 358 8.23 -6.83 -0.94
C LYS A 358 7.69 -7.16 0.45
N VAL A 359 8.28 -6.57 1.49
CA VAL A 359 7.96 -6.90 2.90
C VAL A 359 6.78 -6.11 3.43
N TRP A 360 6.47 -4.94 2.83
CA TRP A 360 5.45 -4.03 3.33
C TRP A 360 4.53 -3.48 2.24
N VAL A 361 5.07 -2.76 1.25
CA VAL A 361 4.25 -1.87 0.41
C VAL A 361 3.35 -2.64 -0.55
N GLU A 362 3.80 -3.75 -1.15
CA GLU A 362 2.97 -4.59 -2.01
C GLU A 362 1.78 -5.16 -1.24
N ASP A 363 2.03 -5.69 -0.03
CA ASP A 363 0.98 -6.22 0.84
C ASP A 363 0.00 -5.10 1.30
N TYR A 364 0.50 -3.88 1.57
CA TYR A 364 -0.37 -2.72 1.84
C TYR A 364 -1.25 -2.33 0.64
N CYS A 365 -0.72 -2.35 -0.58
CA CYS A 365 -1.53 -2.06 -1.77
C CYS A 365 -2.70 -3.05 -1.90
N VAL A 366 -2.42 -4.34 -1.72
CA VAL A 366 -3.44 -5.39 -1.75
C VAL A 366 -4.44 -5.21 -0.60
N TRP A 367 -3.95 -4.98 0.62
CA TRP A 367 -4.82 -4.84 1.78
C TRP A 367 -5.72 -3.60 1.70
N ILE A 368 -5.21 -2.45 1.27
CA ILE A 368 -6.02 -1.24 1.06
C ILE A 368 -7.07 -1.48 -0.02
N ALA A 369 -6.68 -2.07 -1.15
CA ALA A 369 -7.60 -2.32 -2.25
C ALA A 369 -8.73 -3.29 -1.87
N ARG A 370 -8.48 -4.25 -0.97
CA ARG A 370 -9.44 -5.32 -0.65
C ARG A 370 -10.23 -5.09 0.63
N HIS A 371 -9.58 -4.64 1.70
CA HIS A 371 -10.10 -4.73 3.06
C HIS A 371 -10.33 -3.38 3.73
N ALA A 372 -9.73 -2.30 3.23
CA ALA A 372 -9.97 -0.97 3.79
C ALA A 372 -11.32 -0.41 3.31
N THR A 373 -11.98 0.38 4.15
CA THR A 373 -13.22 1.08 3.79
C THR A 373 -12.99 2.59 3.83
N ALA A 374 -13.82 3.33 3.10
CA ALA A 374 -13.77 4.79 3.13
C ALA A 374 -13.98 5.34 4.55
N GLU A 375 -14.85 4.69 5.34
CA GLU A 375 -15.12 5.07 6.73
C GLU A 375 -13.91 4.83 7.63
N SER A 376 -13.23 3.69 7.50
CA SER A 376 -12.05 3.38 8.33
C SER A 376 -10.89 4.33 8.03
N LEU A 377 -10.67 4.65 6.74
CA LEU A 377 -9.64 5.60 6.31
C LEU A 377 -9.99 7.03 6.69
N SER A 378 -11.25 7.46 6.53
CA SER A 378 -11.70 8.80 6.94
C SER A 378 -11.58 8.99 8.45
N ALA A 379 -11.94 7.97 9.25
CA ALA A 379 -11.76 8.00 10.70
C ALA A 379 -10.28 8.11 11.10
N LEU A 380 -9.39 7.37 10.43
CA LEU A 380 -7.94 7.47 10.63
C LEU A 380 -7.40 8.85 10.22
N GLY A 381 -7.84 9.38 9.08
CA GLY A 381 -7.43 10.71 8.60
C GLY A 381 -7.81 11.82 9.56
N ARG A 382 -9.02 11.75 10.15
CA ARG A 382 -9.46 12.65 11.21
C ARG A 382 -8.60 12.51 12.46
N GLU A 383 -8.31 11.28 12.91
CA GLU A 383 -7.41 11.04 14.05
C GLU A 383 -6.01 11.61 13.81
N VAL A 384 -5.44 11.42 12.61
CA VAL A 384 -4.14 11.99 12.21
C VAL A 384 -4.18 13.52 12.27
N GLY A 385 -5.24 14.15 11.78
CA GLY A 385 -5.41 15.60 11.81
C GLY A 385 -5.57 16.17 13.23
N GLU A 386 -6.38 15.51 14.07
CA GLU A 386 -6.63 15.89 15.47
C GLU A 386 -5.44 15.60 16.41
N THR A 387 -4.47 14.78 15.99
CA THR A 387 -3.32 14.41 16.83
C THR A 387 -2.36 15.60 17.02
N GLU A 388 -2.38 16.20 18.20
CA GLU A 388 -1.41 17.25 18.54
C GLU A 388 -0.04 16.67 18.93
N VAL A 389 0.99 17.09 18.19
CA VAL A 389 2.40 16.82 18.50
C VAL A 389 3.07 18.14 18.80
N GLY A 390 3.32 18.42 20.08
CA GLY A 390 4.15 19.55 20.47
C GLY A 390 5.62 19.25 20.22
N LYS A 391 6.46 20.29 20.03
CA LYS A 391 7.90 20.16 19.83
C LYS A 391 8.59 19.31 20.91
N GLY A 392 8.20 19.49 22.17
CA GLY A 392 8.70 18.69 23.29
C GLY A 392 8.38 17.18 23.22
N ALA A 393 7.38 16.76 22.45
CA ALA A 393 7.03 15.34 22.29
C ALA A 393 8.08 14.56 21.47
N VAL A 394 8.85 15.27 20.63
CA VAL A 394 9.95 14.69 19.86
C VAL A 394 11.09 14.25 20.78
N GLY A 395 11.27 14.92 21.93
CA GLY A 395 12.28 14.59 22.94
C GLY A 395 13.64 15.27 22.75
N TRP A 396 13.73 16.24 21.83
CA TRP A 396 14.86 17.17 21.70
C TRP A 396 14.40 18.60 22.05
N PRO A 397 15.29 19.49 22.52
CA PRO A 397 14.94 20.83 23.00
C PRO A 397 14.71 21.82 21.84
N LEU A 398 13.84 21.49 20.88
CA LEU A 398 13.66 22.25 19.64
C LEU A 398 13.33 23.73 19.90
N GLU A 399 12.47 24.02 20.89
CA GLU A 399 12.10 25.41 21.22
C GLU A 399 13.28 26.24 21.74
N GLU A 400 14.18 25.63 22.50
CA GLU A 400 15.39 26.28 23.00
C GLU A 400 16.40 26.52 21.88
N LEU A 401 16.58 25.52 21.00
CA LEU A 401 17.47 25.60 19.84
C LEU A 401 17.00 26.69 18.86
N GLU A 402 15.70 26.76 18.58
CA GLU A 402 15.12 27.78 17.71
C GLU A 402 15.27 29.19 18.29
N LEU A 403 15.13 29.35 19.60
CA LEU A 403 15.37 30.63 20.28
C LEU A 403 16.84 31.03 20.19
N ALA A 404 17.76 30.09 20.45
CA ALA A 404 19.20 30.32 20.34
C ALA A 404 19.61 30.69 18.91
N ALA A 405 19.03 30.03 17.91
CA ALA A 405 19.28 30.29 16.49
C ALA A 405 18.90 31.73 16.10
N LYS A 406 17.72 32.19 16.52
CA LYS A 406 17.26 33.57 16.30
C LYS A 406 18.13 34.63 16.98
N MET A 407 18.62 34.33 18.18
CA MET A 407 19.51 35.26 18.89
C MET A 407 20.86 35.38 18.17
N ALA A 408 21.42 34.25 17.71
CA ALA A 408 22.67 34.24 16.97
C ALA A 408 22.59 34.99 15.63
N GLU A 409 21.47 34.85 14.90
CA GLU A 409 21.22 35.58 13.66
C GLU A 409 21.13 37.10 13.89
N ALA A 410 20.39 37.52 14.93
CA ALA A 410 20.23 38.93 15.27
C ALA A 410 21.55 39.61 15.72
N ASP A 411 22.42 38.87 16.42
CA ASP A 411 23.72 39.39 16.83
C ASP A 411 24.63 39.65 15.60
N ILE A 412 24.61 38.76 14.61
CA ILE A 412 25.38 38.91 13.35
C ILE A 412 24.90 40.13 12.56
N ASP A 413 23.57 40.29 12.40
CA ASP A 413 23.01 41.44 11.70
C ASP A 413 23.34 42.77 12.39
N SER A 414 23.49 42.76 13.72
CA SER A 414 23.83 43.96 14.50
C SER A 414 25.30 44.37 14.44
N ASP A 415 26.20 43.42 14.16
CA ASP A 415 27.64 43.68 14.01
C ASP A 415 28.00 44.16 12.57
N ASP A 416 27.10 43.93 11.61
CA ASP A 416 27.24 44.37 10.21
C ASP A 416 26.61 45.75 9.90
N GLU A 417 25.92 46.39 10.88
CA GLU A 417 25.45 47.80 10.85
C GLU A 417 26.45 48.77 11.50
#